data_AF-A0A496PNW3-F1
#
_entry.id   AF-A0A496PNW3-F1
#
_cell.length_a   1.000
_cell.length_b   1.000
_cell.length_c   1.000
_cell.angle_alpha   90.00
_cell.angle_beta   90.00
_cell.angle_gamma   90.00
#
_symmetry.space_group_name_H-M   'P 1'
#
loop_
_entity.id
_entity.type
_entity.pdbx_description
1 polymer ?
#
loop_
_entity_poly.entity_id
_entity_poly.type
_entity_poly.pdbx_seq_one_letter_code
_entity_poly.pdbx_strand_id
1 'polypeptide(L)' 'MFPKILLEEGKDSMSFCKNLLKNGKVSTTPGIAFGPSGESHLRLSFCVSHDEINKAFDRIKSLFE' A
#
# COMPACT_ATOMS: atom_id res chain seq x y z
N MET A 1 7.59 2.47 -7.60
CA MET A 1 7.10 1.20 -8.21
C MET A 1 5.58 1.13 -8.01
N PHE A 2 4.84 0.54 -8.97
CA PHE A 2 3.37 0.42 -8.95
C PHE A 2 2.92 -1.05 -8.90
N PRO A 3 3.04 -1.76 -7.76
CA PRO A 3 2.51 -3.11 -7.64
C PRO A 3 0.98 -3.12 -7.73
N LYS A 4 0.45 -4.18 -8.35
CA LYS A 4 -0.97 -4.52 -8.34
C LYS A 4 -1.34 -5.19 -7.01
N ILE A 5 -2.45 -4.78 -6.42
CA ILE A 5 -3.02 -5.46 -5.25
C ILE A 5 -3.85 -6.65 -5.77
N LEU A 6 -3.56 -7.85 -5.27
CA LEU A 6 -4.25 -9.07 -5.71
C LEU A 6 -5.46 -9.43 -4.84
N LEU A 7 -5.59 -8.80 -3.68
CA LEU A 7 -6.70 -8.97 -2.76
C LEU A 7 -7.97 -8.27 -3.28
N GLU A 8 -9.14 -8.82 -2.99
CA GLU A 8 -10.44 -8.25 -3.39
C GLU A 8 -10.67 -6.87 -2.75
N GLU A 9 -10.25 -6.70 -1.49
CA GLU A 9 -10.23 -5.43 -0.75
C GLU A 9 -9.32 -4.39 -1.40
N GLY A 10 -8.39 -4.84 -2.25
CA GLY A 10 -7.49 -4.01 -3.03
C GLY A 10 -8.10 -3.42 -4.30
N LYS A 11 -9.33 -3.79 -4.68
CA LYS A 11 -9.99 -3.22 -5.87
C LYS A 11 -10.18 -1.72 -5.76
N ASP A 12 -10.51 -1.22 -4.56
CA ASP A 12 -10.49 0.20 -4.22
C ASP A 12 -9.15 0.55 -3.55
N SER A 13 -8.24 1.07 -4.37
CA SER A 13 -6.89 1.45 -3.94
C SER A 13 -6.90 2.53 -2.85
N MET A 14 -7.90 3.42 -2.81
CA MET A 14 -8.02 4.47 -1.80
C MET A 14 -8.39 3.88 -0.44
N SER A 15 -9.41 3.01 -0.40
CA SER A 15 -9.81 2.33 0.83
C SER A 15 -8.71 1.43 1.37
N PHE A 16 -7.99 0.74 0.48
CA PHE A 16 -6.83 -0.07 0.86
C PHE A 16 -5.71 0.76 1.51
N CYS A 17 -5.35 1.91 0.91
CA CYS A 17 -4.37 2.84 1.50
C CYS A 17 -4.79 3.35 2.89
N LYS A 18 -6.08 3.68 3.08
CA LYS A 18 -6.58 4.14 4.38
C LYS A 18 -6.48 3.05 5.44
N ASN A 19 -6.74 1.79 5.08
CA ASN A 19 -6.59 0.65 5.98
C ASN A 19 -5.13 0.46 6.40
N LEU A 20 -4.20 0.46 5.43
CA LEU A 20 -2.76 0.40 5.69
C LEU A 20 -2.29 1.52 6.63
N LEU A 21 -2.78 2.74 6.44
CA LEU A 21 -2.43 3.88 7.29
C LEU A 21 -2.98 3.73 8.72
N LYS A 22 -4.27 3.40 8.84
CA LYS A 22 -4.97 3.35 10.13
C LYS A 22 -4.53 2.18 10.98
N ASN A 23 -4.51 0.99 10.40
CA ASN A 23 -4.30 -0.28 11.10
C ASN A 23 -2.86 -0.76 10.96
N GLY A 24 -2.29 -0.70 9.75
CA GLY A 24 -0.90 -1.09 9.49
C GLY A 24 0.15 -0.04 9.90
N LYS A 25 -0.24 1.22 10.15
CA LYS A 25 0.70 2.34 10.37
C LYS A 25 1.72 2.48 9.22
N VAL A 26 1.29 2.22 7.99
CA VAL A 26 2.10 2.36 6.77
C VAL A 26 1.42 3.34 5.83
N SER A 27 2.12 4.40 5.47
CA SER A 27 1.65 5.37 4.47
C SER A 27 2.05 4.91 3.07
N THR A 28 1.07 4.82 2.17
CA THR A 28 1.26 4.53 0.74
C THR A 28 0.42 5.49 -0.08
N THR A 29 0.69 5.61 -1.37
CA THR A 29 -0.12 6.43 -2.27
C THR A 29 -1.07 5.53 -3.08
N PRO A 30 -2.38 5.82 -3.10
CA PRO A 30 -3.34 5.01 -3.84
C PRO A 30 -3.14 5.21 -5.33
N GLY A 31 -3.21 4.12 -6.10
CA GLY A 31 -2.98 4.17 -7.54
C GLY A 31 -4.02 4.97 -8.30
N ILE A 32 -5.28 5.05 -7.83
CA ILE A 32 -6.33 5.91 -8.42
C ILE A 32 -5.94 7.40 -8.48
N ALA A 33 -5.02 7.86 -7.63
CA ALA A 33 -4.50 9.23 -7.70
C ALA A 33 -3.70 9.52 -8.99
N PHE A 34 -3.31 8.48 -9.74
CA PHE A 34 -2.61 8.58 -11.03
C PHE A 34 -3.56 8.35 -12.22
N GLY A 35 -4.87 8.29 -11.97
CA GLY A 35 -5.90 8.10 -12.99
C GLY A 35 -6.55 6.70 -12.93
N PRO A 36 -7.61 6.46 -13.73
CA PRO A 36 -8.40 5.23 -13.66
C PRO A 36 -7.60 3.95 -13.92
N SER A 37 -6.53 4.02 -14.71
CA SER A 37 -5.63 2.87 -14.96
C SER A 37 -4.80 2.47 -13.76
N GLY A 38 -4.65 3.35 -12.77
CA GLY A 38 -3.97 3.08 -11.51
C GLY A 38 -4.86 2.44 -10.45
N GLU A 39 -6.15 2.23 -10.72
CA GLU A 39 -7.02 1.52 -9.79
C GLU A 39 -6.46 0.11 -9.50
N SER A 40 -6.69 -0.38 -8.29
CA SER A 40 -6.13 -1.65 -7.82
C SER A 40 -4.60 -1.70 -7.75
N HIS A 41 -3.91 -0.56 -7.79
CA HIS A 41 -2.47 -0.47 -7.59
C HIS A 41 -2.12 0.45 -6.42
N LEU A 42 -0.90 0.31 -5.91
CA LEU A 42 -0.29 1.21 -4.94
C LEU A 42 0.98 1.81 -5.51
N ARG A 43 1.31 3.03 -5.14
CA ARG A 43 2.67 3.56 -5.30
C ARG A 43 3.40 3.46 -3.97
N LEU A 44 4.54 2.76 -4.01
CA LEU A 44 5.46 2.62 -2.89
C LEU A 44 6.68 3.55 -3.09
N SER A 45 7.09 4.18 -1.99
CA SER A 45 8.29 5.01 -1.89
C SER A 45 9.35 4.29 -1.07
N PHE A 46 10.57 4.22 -1.58
CA PHE A 46 11.71 3.57 -0.92
C PHE A 46 12.79 4.58 -0.50
N CYS A 47 12.42 5.87 -0.34
CA CYS A 47 13.33 6.96 0.01
C CYS A 47 13.67 7.03 1.51
N VAL A 48 13.82 5.87 2.16
CA VAL A 48 14.13 5.72 3.59
C VAL A 48 15.12 4.55 3.76
N SER A 49 15.61 4.30 4.98
CA SER A 49 16.54 3.19 5.22
C SER A 49 15.90 1.83 4.95
N HIS A 50 16.74 0.82 4.67
CA HIS A 50 16.29 -0.56 4.53
C HIS A 50 15.52 -1.05 5.77
N ASP A 51 15.93 -0.64 6.96
CA ASP A 51 15.25 -1.01 8.21
C ASP A 51 13.80 -0.49 8.26
N GLU A 52 13.57 0.75 7.85
CA GLU A 52 12.21 1.32 7.79
C GLU A 52 11.37 0.66 6.68
N ILE A 53 11.99 0.30 5.55
CA ILE A 53 11.32 -0.45 4.48
C ILE A 53 10.87 -1.83 4.99
N ASN A 54 11.78 -2.58 5.61
CA ASN A 54 11.50 -3.92 6.12
C ASN A 54 10.41 -3.87 7.20
N LYS A 55 10.49 -2.92 8.14
CA LYS A 55 9.47 -2.70 9.16
C LYS A 55 8.10 -2.37 8.58
N ALA A 56 8.03 -1.61 7.48
CA ALA A 56 6.78 -1.36 6.78
C ALA A 56 6.20 -2.64 6.18
N PHE A 57 7.03 -3.49 5.58
CA PHE A 57 6.58 -4.80 5.07
C PHE A 57 6.14 -5.75 6.19
N ASP A 58 6.83 -5.78 7.32
CA ASP A 58 6.42 -6.57 8.50
C ASP A 58 5.02 -6.14 9.00
N ARG A 59 4.78 -4.83 9.07
CA ARG A 59 3.47 -4.27 9.44
C ARG A 59 2.37 -4.61 8.44
N ILE A 60 2.67 -4.58 7.14
CA ILE A 60 1.73 -5.00 6.10
C ILE A 60 1.41 -6.48 6.27
N LYS A 61 2.44 -7.32 6.45
CA LYS A 61 2.30 -8.76 6.65
C LYS A 61 1.40 -9.07 7.85
N SER A 62 1.68 -8.49 9.01
CA SER A 62 0.86 -8.69 10.22
C SER A 62 -0.58 -8.19 10.12
N LEU A 63 -0.93 -7.38 9.11
CA LEU A 63 -2.30 -6.93 8.90
C LEU A 63 -3.14 -7.93 8.09
N PHE A 64 -2.50 -8.80 7.32
CA PHE A 64 -3.16 -9.72 6.37
C PHE A 64 -2.81 -11.21 6.59
N GLU A 65 -1.95 -11.53 7.56
CA GLU A 65 -1.83 -12.87 8.17
C GLU A 65 -2.89 -13.07 9.27
#